data_AF-A0A7X3MEB9-F1
#
_entry.id   AF-A0A7X3MEB9-F1
#
_cell.length_a   1.000
_cell.length_b   1.000
_cell.length_c   1.000
_cell.angle_alpha   90.00
_cell.angle_beta   90.00
_cell.angle_gamma   90.00
#
_symmetry.space_group_name_H-M   'P 1'
#
loop_
_entity.id
_entity.type
_entity.pdbx_description
1 polymer ?
#
loop_
_entity_poly.entity_id
_entity_poly.type
_entity_poly.pdbx_seq_one_letter_code
_entity_poly.pdbx_strand_id
1 'polypeptide(L)'
;MKRLVIIGGSLSRGGAERVMIYLADYMVKHGIATKIITSKRNDNEYELPSGVQRICLSENTSSNSKIDILNQIKNLQKYIKKNNIDTVLIIGVPTCLYAIPGCIKTGATIFVSERNDPTHFAGKKIVKYISRKLMEKADGYIFQTEDAKKFYEKRLNGRGTVIFNPLLNEKLPDVYIGKREKNIVSVGRLDSQKNQKILIEAFTRIAKEYSDYNLIFYGEGPLRDTLKRQIENYSMQKRIFWKEMYLICLII
;
A
#
# COMPACT_ATOMS: atom_id res chain seq x y z
N MET A 1 15.84 -11.67 -21.71
CA MET A 1 15.56 -10.70 -20.63
C MET A 1 14.19 -11.02 -20.03
N LYS A 2 14.10 -11.22 -18.71
CA LYS A 2 12.82 -11.49 -18.03
C LYS A 2 11.96 -10.22 -17.97
N ARG A 3 10.64 -10.35 -18.10
CA ARG A 3 9.65 -9.28 -18.11
C ARG A 3 8.68 -9.43 -16.94
N LEU A 4 8.67 -8.44 -16.06
CA LEU A 4 7.85 -8.40 -14.87
C LEU A 4 6.81 -7.29 -14.97
N VAL A 5 5.59 -7.58 -14.52
CA VAL A 5 4.58 -6.57 -14.25
C VAL A 5 4.22 -6.60 -12.78
N ILE A 6 4.23 -5.44 -12.13
CA ILE A 6 3.74 -5.24 -10.76
C ILE A 6 2.38 -4.52 -10.83
N ILE A 7 1.31 -5.15 -10.35
CA ILE A 7 -0.06 -4.64 -10.44
C ILE A 7 -0.56 -4.17 -9.08
N GLY A 8 -1.12 -2.97 -9.02
CA GLY A 8 -1.82 -2.44 -7.84
C GLY A 8 -2.99 -1.55 -8.22
N GLY A 9 -3.64 -0.91 -7.23
CA GLY A 9 -4.78 -0.02 -7.48
C GLY A 9 -4.39 1.34 -8.04
N SER A 10 -3.51 2.06 -7.35
CA SER A 10 -3.00 3.39 -7.70
C SER A 10 -1.57 3.54 -7.18
N LEU A 11 -0.94 4.69 -7.38
CA LEU A 11 0.34 5.04 -6.75
C LEU A 11 0.19 6.14 -5.69
N SER A 12 -0.96 6.18 -5.01
CA SER A 12 -1.16 7.07 -3.88
C SER A 12 -0.12 6.86 -2.78
N ARG A 13 0.06 7.86 -1.91
CA ARG A 13 1.11 7.87 -0.88
C ARG A 13 0.89 6.89 0.29
N GLY A 14 0.69 5.61 -0.03
CA GLY A 14 0.54 4.50 0.91
C GLY A 14 1.74 3.55 0.91
N GLY A 15 1.80 2.68 1.92
CA GLY A 15 2.93 1.77 2.11
C GLY A 15 3.07 0.73 1.00
N ALA A 16 1.96 0.21 0.47
CA ALA A 16 1.99 -0.80 -0.60
C ALA A 16 2.49 -0.21 -1.92
N GLU A 17 2.05 1.01 -2.24
CA GLU A 17 2.44 1.76 -3.44
C GLU A 17 3.92 2.12 -3.42
N ARG A 18 4.44 2.52 -2.25
CA ARG A 18 5.87 2.75 -2.09
C ARG A 18 6.69 1.49 -2.37
N VAL A 19 6.26 0.35 -1.84
CA VAL A 19 6.94 -0.93 -2.09
C VAL A 19 6.88 -1.31 -3.58
N MET A 20 5.76 -1.05 -4.27
CA MET A 20 5.68 -1.27 -5.71
C MET A 20 6.75 -0.49 -6.47
N ILE A 21 6.95 0.78 -6.10
CA ILE A 21 7.95 1.65 -6.72
C ILE A 21 9.37 1.18 -6.43
N TYR A 22 9.65 0.81 -5.19
CA TYR A 22 10.98 0.32 -4.79
C TYR A 22 11.34 -0.99 -5.48
N LEU A 23 10.38 -1.92 -5.55
CA LEU A 23 10.57 -3.16 -6.29
C LEU A 23 10.77 -2.89 -7.78
N ALA A 24 9.96 -2.01 -8.39
CA ALA A 24 10.13 -1.70 -9.82
C ALA A 24 11.49 -1.07 -10.13
N ASP A 25 11.92 -0.07 -9.33
CA ASP A 25 13.22 0.60 -9.49
C ASP A 25 14.38 -0.39 -9.35
N TYR A 26 14.35 -1.22 -8.30
CA TYR A 26 15.36 -2.23 -8.07
C TYR A 26 15.44 -3.22 -9.25
N MET A 27 14.30 -3.73 -9.71
CA MET A 27 14.26 -4.72 -10.78
C MET A 27 14.75 -4.14 -12.12
N VAL A 28 14.39 -2.89 -12.44
CA VAL A 28 14.90 -2.19 -13.64
C VAL A 28 16.42 -2.04 -13.58
N LYS A 29 16.96 -1.58 -12.45
CA LYS A 29 18.41 -1.43 -12.24
C LYS A 29 19.19 -2.74 -12.36
N HIS A 30 18.53 -3.86 -12.09
CA HIS A 30 19.11 -5.21 -12.19
C HIS A 30 18.76 -5.93 -13.52
N GLY A 31 18.38 -5.18 -14.56
CA GLY A 31 18.21 -5.72 -15.91
C GLY A 31 16.93 -6.54 -16.13
N ILE A 32 15.94 -6.42 -15.23
CA ILE A 32 14.62 -7.03 -15.40
C ILE A 32 13.67 -5.98 -15.95
N ALA A 33 13.09 -6.27 -17.13
CA ALA A 33 12.17 -5.36 -17.80
C ALA A 33 10.85 -5.28 -17.00
N THR A 34 10.76 -4.29 -16.12
CA THR A 34 9.69 -4.17 -15.13
C THR A 34 8.80 -2.97 -15.44
N LYS A 35 7.48 -3.17 -15.42
CA LYS A 35 6.51 -2.08 -15.45
C LYS A 35 5.51 -2.18 -14.31
N ILE A 36 5.03 -1.02 -13.88
CA ILE A 36 3.90 -0.91 -12.95
C ILE A 36 2.60 -0.81 -13.76
N ILE A 37 1.59 -1.55 -13.34
CA ILE A 37 0.21 -1.39 -13.84
C ILE A 37 -0.70 -0.99 -12.68
N THR A 38 -1.49 0.06 -12.89
CA THR A 38 -2.50 0.51 -11.92
C THR A 38 -3.90 0.44 -12.53
N SER A 39 -4.92 0.24 -11.71
CA SER A 39 -6.31 0.36 -12.19
C SER A 39 -6.67 1.81 -12.51
N LYS A 40 -6.24 2.76 -11.68
CA LYS A 40 -6.54 4.20 -11.84
C LYS A 40 -5.34 5.10 -11.53
N ARG A 41 -5.49 6.40 -11.84
CA ARG A 41 -4.63 7.49 -11.37
C ARG A 41 -5.38 8.32 -10.33
N ASN A 42 -4.65 8.96 -9.43
CA ASN A 42 -5.16 9.92 -8.45
C ASN A 42 -4.28 11.18 -8.49
N ASP A 43 -4.76 12.30 -7.94
CA ASP A 43 -4.05 13.59 -8.04
C ASP A 43 -2.76 13.63 -7.20
N ASN A 44 -2.75 12.94 -6.05
CA ASN A 44 -1.63 12.91 -5.10
C ASN A 44 -0.99 11.52 -5.06
N GLU A 45 -0.01 11.29 -5.93
CA GLU A 45 0.72 10.02 -6.07
C GLU A 45 2.23 10.20 -5.85
N TYR A 46 2.93 9.09 -5.64
CA TYR A 46 4.39 9.05 -5.66
C TYR A 46 4.92 9.30 -7.07
N GLU A 47 6.06 9.99 -7.15
CA GLU A 47 6.81 10.11 -8.39
C GLU A 47 7.46 8.78 -8.78
N LEU A 48 7.57 8.54 -10.08
CA LEU A 48 8.22 7.35 -10.61
C LEU A 48 9.73 7.62 -10.78
N PRO A 49 10.60 6.71 -10.31
CA PRO A 49 12.03 6.76 -10.58
C PRO A 49 12.33 6.69 -12.08
N SER A 50 13.47 7.26 -12.47
CA SER A 50 13.95 7.20 -13.86
C SER A 50 14.04 5.75 -14.34
N GLY A 51 13.51 5.48 -15.53
CA GLY A 51 13.47 4.14 -16.12
C GLY A 51 12.27 3.27 -15.71
N VAL A 52 11.54 3.60 -14.65
CA VAL A 52 10.30 2.90 -14.28
C VAL A 52 9.13 3.45 -15.07
N GLN A 53 8.44 2.57 -15.79
CA GLN A 53 7.25 2.93 -16.56
C GLN A 53 5.97 2.44 -15.88
N ARG A 54 4.91 3.26 -15.98
CA ARG A 54 3.56 2.91 -15.51
C ARG A 54 2.55 2.90 -16.65
N ILE A 55 1.62 1.95 -16.59
CA ILE A 55 0.42 1.89 -17.43
C ILE A 55 -0.81 1.95 -16.53
N CYS A 56 -1.81 2.72 -16.94
CA CYS A 56 -3.11 2.77 -16.27
C CYS A 56 -4.14 1.99 -17.10
N LEU A 57 -4.92 1.11 -16.46
CA LEU A 57 -5.90 0.28 -17.17
C LEU A 57 -7.22 1.00 -17.46
N SER A 58 -7.58 1.98 -16.64
CA SER A 58 -8.82 2.76 -16.76
C SER A 58 -8.54 4.24 -17.05
N GLU A 59 -7.92 4.53 -18.20
CA GLU A 59 -7.76 5.93 -18.66
C GLU A 59 -9.08 6.57 -19.09
N ASN A 60 -10.12 5.76 -19.38
CA ASN A 60 -11.49 6.20 -19.67
C ASN A 60 -12.47 5.46 -18.74
N THR A 61 -12.66 5.95 -17.52
CA THR A 61 -13.58 5.34 -16.56
C THR A 61 -15.03 5.48 -17.02
N SER A 62 -15.72 4.36 -17.23
CA SER A 62 -17.18 4.36 -17.40
C SER A 62 -17.87 4.62 -16.06
N SER A 63 -19.03 5.27 -16.05
CA SER A 63 -19.86 5.44 -14.85
C SER A 63 -20.32 4.11 -14.23
N ASN A 64 -20.23 3.00 -14.96
CA ASN A 64 -20.59 1.66 -14.49
C ASN A 64 -19.37 0.84 -14.03
N SER A 65 -19.28 0.63 -12.72
CA SER A 65 -18.19 -0.13 -12.07
C SER A 65 -17.97 -1.56 -12.59
N LYS A 66 -19.00 -2.24 -13.11
CA LYS A 66 -18.84 -3.60 -13.67
C LYS A 66 -18.16 -3.57 -15.04
N ILE A 67 -18.54 -2.59 -15.87
CA ILE A 67 -17.95 -2.40 -17.20
C ILE A 67 -16.47 -2.03 -17.05
N ASP A 68 -16.14 -1.20 -16.07
CA ASP A 68 -14.76 -0.84 -15.76
C ASP A 68 -13.90 -2.06 -15.40
N ILE A 69 -14.39 -2.95 -14.52
CA ILE A 69 -13.67 -4.21 -14.21
C ILE A 69 -13.47 -5.07 -15.46
N LEU A 70 -14.48 -5.22 -16.32
CA LEU A 70 -14.35 -6.00 -17.55
C LEU A 70 -13.32 -5.38 -18.52
N ASN A 71 -13.30 -4.06 -18.62
CA ASN A 71 -12.31 -3.34 -19.42
C ASN A 71 -10.90 -3.52 -18.85
N GLN A 72 -10.72 -3.43 -17.52
CA GLN A 72 -9.44 -3.69 -16.87
C GLN A 72 -8.95 -5.11 -17.15
N ILE A 73 -9.84 -6.12 -17.08
CA ILE A 73 -9.51 -7.52 -17.42
C ILE A 73 -9.01 -7.62 -18.88
N LYS A 74 -9.76 -7.08 -19.83
CA LYS A 74 -9.42 -7.14 -21.27
C LYS A 74 -8.12 -6.40 -21.58
N ASN A 75 -7.96 -5.20 -21.04
CA ASN A 75 -6.77 -4.37 -21.25
C ASN A 75 -5.53 -5.03 -20.67
N LEU A 76 -5.65 -5.60 -19.47
CA LEU A 76 -4.56 -6.34 -18.84
C LEU A 76 -4.18 -7.58 -19.66
N GLN A 77 -5.15 -8.39 -20.06
CA GLN A 77 -4.88 -9.61 -20.84
C GLN A 77 -4.21 -9.28 -22.18
N LYS A 78 -4.72 -8.26 -22.89
CA LYS A 78 -4.13 -7.76 -24.15
C LYS A 78 -2.70 -7.30 -23.92
N TYR A 79 -2.45 -6.57 -22.83
CA TYR A 79 -1.12 -6.08 -22.50
C TYR A 79 -0.14 -7.22 -22.20
N ILE A 80 -0.51 -8.18 -21.35
CA ILE A 80 0.34 -9.31 -20.97
C ILE A 80 0.74 -10.11 -22.22
N LYS A 81 -0.22 -10.43 -23.09
CA LYS A 81 0.03 -11.19 -24.34
C LYS A 81 0.88 -10.41 -25.33
N LYS A 82 0.53 -9.15 -25.61
CA LYS A 82 1.25 -8.31 -26.59
C LYS A 82 2.72 -8.12 -26.21
N ASN A 83 3.01 -8.04 -24.91
CA ASN A 83 4.36 -7.74 -24.42
C ASN A 83 5.12 -8.98 -23.94
N ASN A 84 4.56 -10.19 -24.10
CA ASN A 84 5.15 -11.45 -23.64
C ASN A 84 5.66 -11.36 -22.20
N ILE A 85 4.79 -10.93 -21.29
CA ILE A 85 5.11 -10.78 -19.87
C ILE A 85 5.29 -12.16 -19.24
N ASP A 86 6.44 -12.39 -18.61
CA ASP A 86 6.79 -13.68 -18.01
C ASP A 86 6.19 -13.84 -16.62
N THR A 87 6.13 -12.75 -15.85
CA THR A 87 5.70 -12.78 -14.44
C THR A 87 4.80 -11.60 -14.10
N VAL A 88 3.74 -11.87 -13.34
CA VAL A 88 2.81 -10.88 -12.80
C VAL A 88 2.81 -10.95 -11.28
N LEU A 89 3.19 -9.85 -10.63
CA LEU A 89 3.12 -9.66 -9.19
C LEU A 89 1.91 -8.79 -8.83
N ILE A 90 0.88 -9.38 -8.25
CA ILE A 90 -0.35 -8.70 -7.82
C ILE A 90 -0.18 -8.21 -6.38
N ILE A 91 -0.33 -6.91 -6.14
CA ILE A 91 -0.26 -6.31 -4.81
C ILE A 91 -1.67 -6.10 -4.26
N GLY A 92 -1.94 -6.72 -3.12
CA GLY A 92 -3.22 -6.68 -2.42
C GLY A 92 -4.24 -7.68 -2.97
N VAL A 93 -4.94 -8.38 -2.08
CA VAL A 93 -5.99 -9.35 -2.47
C VAL A 93 -7.12 -8.72 -3.29
N PRO A 94 -7.64 -7.50 -3.02
CA PRO A 94 -8.70 -6.90 -3.83
C PRO A 94 -8.36 -6.81 -5.33
N THR A 95 -7.09 -6.61 -5.66
CA THR A 95 -6.57 -6.51 -7.04
C THR A 95 -6.77 -7.80 -7.83
N CYS A 96 -6.90 -8.94 -7.16
CA CYS A 96 -7.19 -10.24 -7.79
C CYS A 96 -8.48 -10.23 -8.61
N LEU A 97 -9.44 -9.34 -8.28
CA LEU A 97 -10.75 -9.28 -8.92
C LEU A 97 -10.66 -9.12 -10.45
N TYR A 98 -9.70 -8.35 -10.94
CA TYR A 98 -9.45 -8.17 -12.38
C TYR A 98 -8.11 -8.77 -12.82
N ALA A 99 -7.11 -8.81 -11.94
CA ALA A 99 -5.77 -9.27 -12.32
C ALA A 99 -5.72 -10.76 -12.64
N ILE A 100 -6.35 -11.61 -11.81
CA ILE A 100 -6.36 -13.07 -12.05
C ILE A 100 -7.10 -13.41 -13.35
N PRO A 101 -8.34 -12.92 -13.61
CA PRO A 101 -8.97 -13.13 -14.90
C PRO A 101 -8.16 -12.59 -16.09
N GLY A 102 -7.48 -11.45 -15.92
CA GLY A 102 -6.62 -10.86 -16.95
C GLY A 102 -5.38 -11.70 -17.28
N CYS A 103 -4.95 -12.58 -16.38
CA CYS A 103 -3.83 -13.50 -16.61
C CYS A 103 -4.25 -14.85 -17.21
N ILE A 104 -5.55 -15.12 -17.38
CA ILE A 104 -6.01 -16.40 -17.94
C ILE A 104 -5.47 -16.58 -19.36
N LYS A 105 -4.89 -17.75 -19.64
CA LYS A 105 -4.34 -18.15 -20.96
C LYS A 105 -3.28 -17.17 -21.50
N THR A 106 -2.52 -16.52 -20.63
CA THR A 106 -1.38 -15.67 -21.04
C THR A 106 -0.05 -16.38 -20.97
N GLY A 107 0.06 -17.45 -20.17
CA GLY A 107 1.31 -18.17 -19.91
C GLY A 107 2.20 -17.52 -18.84
N ALA A 108 1.79 -16.37 -18.28
CA ALA A 108 2.56 -15.69 -17.24
C ALA A 108 2.44 -16.42 -15.89
N THR A 109 3.54 -16.49 -15.14
CA THR A 109 3.54 -16.94 -13.73
C THR A 109 2.99 -15.82 -12.84
N ILE A 110 2.08 -16.17 -11.93
CA ILE A 110 1.31 -15.22 -11.14
C ILE A 110 1.67 -15.35 -9.67
N PHE A 111 2.11 -14.26 -9.06
CA PHE A 111 2.30 -14.13 -7.62
C PHE A 111 1.30 -13.15 -7.04
N VAL A 112 0.77 -13.44 -5.84
CA VAL A 112 -0.07 -12.49 -5.10
C VAL A 112 0.59 -12.14 -3.78
N SER A 113 0.74 -10.85 -3.51
CA SER A 113 1.29 -10.31 -2.28
C SER A 113 0.20 -9.66 -1.45
N GLU A 114 -0.16 -10.25 -0.31
CA GLU A 114 -1.03 -9.60 0.68
C GLU A 114 -0.17 -8.77 1.64
N ARG A 115 -0.57 -7.51 1.81
CA ARG A 115 0.17 -6.50 2.58
C ARG A 115 -0.69 -5.79 3.62
N ASN A 116 -1.93 -6.25 3.80
CA ASN A 116 -2.81 -5.84 4.87
C ASN A 116 -3.06 -7.00 5.83
N ASP A 117 -3.57 -6.69 7.02
CA ASP A 117 -4.07 -7.69 7.94
C ASP A 117 -5.21 -8.49 7.27
N PRO A 118 -5.06 -9.81 7.11
CA PRO A 118 -6.06 -10.61 6.41
C PRO A 118 -7.36 -10.79 7.22
N THR A 119 -7.39 -10.50 8.52
CA THR A 119 -8.65 -10.48 9.26
C THR A 119 -9.50 -9.26 8.86
N HIS A 120 -8.85 -8.13 8.55
CA HIS A 120 -9.45 -6.85 8.21
C HIS A 120 -9.39 -6.55 6.70
N PHE A 121 -10.35 -7.09 5.95
CA PHE A 121 -10.50 -6.78 4.52
C PHE A 121 -11.43 -5.58 4.32
N ALA A 122 -10.90 -4.50 3.75
CA ALA A 122 -11.69 -3.34 3.39
C ALA A 122 -12.64 -3.62 2.21
N GLY A 123 -13.91 -3.23 2.33
CA GLY A 123 -14.92 -3.33 1.26
C GLY A 123 -16.00 -4.37 1.49
N LYS A 124 -16.79 -4.66 0.45
CA LYS A 124 -17.97 -5.54 0.53
C LYS A 124 -17.57 -7.01 0.79
N LYS A 125 -18.34 -7.72 1.63
CA LYS A 125 -18.14 -9.16 1.94
C LYS A 125 -18.03 -10.03 0.68
N ILE A 126 -18.84 -9.73 -0.34
CA ILE A 126 -18.81 -10.45 -1.62
C ILE A 126 -17.50 -10.23 -2.38
N VAL A 127 -16.95 -9.01 -2.37
CA VAL A 127 -15.66 -8.70 -3.00
C VAL A 127 -14.54 -9.42 -2.27
N LYS A 128 -14.56 -9.44 -0.92
CA LYS A 128 -13.64 -10.24 -0.09
C LYS A 128 -13.65 -11.71 -0.50
N TYR A 129 -14.84 -12.30 -0.59
CA TYR A 129 -15.01 -13.71 -0.92
C TYR A 129 -14.46 -14.03 -2.32
N ILE A 130 -14.89 -13.27 -3.34
CA ILE A 130 -14.48 -13.49 -4.73
C ILE A 130 -12.97 -13.27 -4.89
N SER A 131 -12.42 -12.21 -4.32
CA SER A 131 -10.99 -11.91 -4.44
C SER A 131 -10.12 -13.01 -3.86
N ARG A 132 -10.49 -13.57 -2.70
CA ARG A 132 -9.80 -14.72 -2.09
C ARG A 132 -9.93 -16.00 -2.90
N LYS A 133 -11.09 -16.23 -3.52
CA LYS A 133 -11.29 -17.39 -4.39
C LYS A 133 -10.50 -17.28 -5.69
N LEU A 134 -10.37 -16.07 -6.24
CA LEU A 134 -9.53 -15.82 -7.41
C LEU A 134 -8.05 -15.96 -7.07
N MET A 135 -7.62 -15.45 -5.91
CA MET A 135 -6.26 -15.59 -5.41
C MET A 135 -5.76 -17.04 -5.44
N GLU A 136 -6.60 -18.03 -5.09
CA GLU A 136 -6.26 -19.48 -5.09
C GLU A 136 -5.69 -19.99 -6.43
N LYS A 137 -5.95 -19.27 -7.54
CA LYS A 137 -5.46 -19.59 -8.89
C LYS A 137 -4.05 -19.09 -9.20
N ALA A 138 -3.40 -18.39 -8.27
CA ALA A 138 -2.02 -17.94 -8.44
C ALA A 138 -1.02 -19.09 -8.18
N ASP A 139 0.20 -18.90 -8.68
CA ASP A 139 1.28 -19.87 -8.58
C ASP A 139 2.00 -19.80 -7.23
N GLY A 140 2.11 -18.60 -6.65
CA GLY A 140 2.72 -18.40 -5.33
C GLY A 140 2.22 -17.16 -4.58
N TYR A 141 2.50 -17.12 -3.27
CA TYR A 141 1.96 -16.12 -2.36
C TYR A 141 3.02 -15.51 -1.45
N ILE A 142 2.97 -14.20 -1.29
CA ILE A 142 3.94 -13.42 -0.52
C ILE A 142 3.23 -12.66 0.59
N PHE A 143 3.70 -12.83 1.82
CA PHE A 143 3.17 -12.18 3.02
C PHE A 143 4.25 -11.34 3.71
N GLN A 144 3.84 -10.40 4.55
CA GLN A 144 4.76 -9.57 5.34
C GLN A 144 5.09 -10.14 6.71
N THR A 145 4.26 -11.04 7.23
CA THR A 145 4.39 -11.65 8.56
C THR A 145 4.01 -13.12 8.51
N GLU A 146 4.55 -13.91 9.44
CA GLU A 146 4.16 -15.33 9.60
C GLU A 146 2.68 -15.48 9.98
N ASP A 147 2.12 -14.56 10.78
CA ASP A 147 0.69 -14.59 11.12
C ASP A 147 -0.20 -14.42 9.89
N ALA A 148 0.15 -13.52 8.98
CA ALA A 148 -0.58 -13.32 7.74
C ALA A 148 -0.48 -14.56 6.83
N LYS A 149 0.70 -15.20 6.77
CA LYS A 149 0.89 -16.46 6.05
C LYS A 149 0.05 -17.58 6.66
N LYS A 150 0.11 -17.76 7.98
CA LYS A 150 -0.65 -18.78 8.73
C LYS A 150 -2.16 -18.64 8.52
N PHE A 151 -2.67 -17.41 8.47
CA PHE A 151 -4.08 -17.15 8.16
C PHE A 151 -4.54 -17.79 6.85
N TYR A 152 -3.67 -17.80 5.83
CA TYR A 152 -3.99 -18.33 4.51
C TYR A 152 -3.49 -19.76 4.26
N GLU A 153 -2.73 -20.36 5.18
CA GLU A 153 -2.05 -21.64 5.01
C GLU A 153 -2.96 -22.75 4.48
N LYS A 154 -4.10 -22.99 5.14
CA LYS A 154 -5.09 -24.00 4.72
C LYS A 154 -5.72 -23.66 3.37
N ARG A 155 -5.92 -22.38 3.05
CA ARG A 155 -6.56 -21.97 1.78
C ARG A 155 -5.62 -22.17 0.59
N LEU A 156 -4.32 -21.98 0.80
CA LEU A 156 -3.32 -21.88 -0.26
C LEU A 156 -2.42 -23.12 -0.34
N ASN A 157 -2.73 -24.17 0.44
CA ASN A 157 -1.98 -25.41 0.55
C ASN A 157 -0.50 -25.17 0.91
N GLY A 158 -0.24 -24.26 1.86
CA GLY A 158 1.11 -23.98 2.35
C GLY A 158 2.05 -23.26 1.36
N ARG A 159 1.60 -22.86 0.16
CA ARG A 159 2.42 -22.20 -0.88
C ARG A 159 2.79 -20.73 -0.59
N GLY A 160 2.78 -20.34 0.68
CA GLY A 160 3.06 -18.98 1.14
C GLY A 160 4.50 -18.81 1.61
N THR A 161 5.12 -17.68 1.26
CA THR A 161 6.40 -17.26 1.82
C THR A 161 6.29 -15.89 2.47
N VAL A 162 7.15 -15.62 3.45
CA VAL A 162 7.26 -14.30 4.09
C VAL A 162 8.42 -13.55 3.46
N ILE A 163 8.12 -12.38 2.89
CA ILE A 163 9.11 -11.43 2.39
C ILE A 163 8.76 -10.07 2.99
N PHE A 164 9.63 -9.58 3.87
CA PHE A 164 9.47 -8.28 4.52
C PHE A 164 9.47 -7.14 3.50
N ASN A 165 8.84 -6.01 3.87
CA ASN A 165 8.96 -4.80 3.05
C ASN A 165 10.43 -4.35 3.02
N PRO A 166 10.96 -3.96 1.85
CA PRO A 166 12.31 -3.45 1.76
C PRO A 166 12.43 -2.11 2.52
N LEU A 167 13.51 -1.98 3.28
CA LEU A 167 14.02 -0.69 3.75
C LEU A 167 15.13 -0.26 2.79
N LEU A 168 15.03 0.95 2.23
CA LEU A 168 16.07 1.47 1.36
C LEU A 168 17.20 2.07 2.21
N ASN A 169 18.15 1.22 2.59
CA ASN A 169 19.25 1.59 3.49
C ASN A 169 20.04 2.82 3.01
N GLU A 170 20.25 2.98 1.70
CA GLU A 170 20.99 4.13 1.13
C GLU A 170 20.29 5.47 1.32
N LYS A 171 19.00 5.48 1.68
CA LYS A 171 18.21 6.70 1.92
C LYS A 171 17.89 6.91 3.39
N LEU A 172 18.24 5.96 4.26
CA LEU A 172 18.04 6.14 5.69
C LEU A 172 19.03 7.19 6.20
N PRO A 173 18.57 8.17 6.99
CA PRO A 173 19.49 9.09 7.63
C PRO A 173 20.36 8.33 8.63
N ASP A 174 21.54 8.87 8.90
CA ASP A 174 22.37 8.39 10.01
C ASP A 174 21.57 8.43 11.32
N VAL A 175 21.86 7.47 12.20
CA VAL A 175 21.25 7.40 13.51
C VAL A 175 21.54 8.71 14.24
N TYR A 176 20.48 9.45 14.61
CA TYR A 176 20.65 10.70 15.33
C TYR A 176 21.16 10.45 16.77
N ILE A 177 22.36 10.97 17.06
CA ILE A 177 23.08 10.80 18.34
C ILE A 177 22.90 12.02 19.28
N GLY A 178 22.26 13.10 18.81
CA GLY A 178 22.08 14.33 19.59
C GLY A 178 20.95 14.29 20.63
N LYS A 179 20.76 15.42 21.32
CA LYS A 179 19.63 15.61 22.23
C LYS A 179 18.33 15.70 21.43
N ARG A 180 17.44 14.72 21.62
CA ARG A 180 16.14 14.68 20.95
C ARG A 180 15.20 15.73 21.51
N GLU A 181 14.45 16.38 20.62
CA GLU A 181 13.29 17.16 21.02
C GLU A 181 12.28 16.26 21.71
N LYS A 182 11.55 16.81 22.69
CA LYS A 182 10.53 16.09 23.45
C LYS A 182 9.23 16.00 22.63
N ASN A 183 9.29 15.30 21.51
CA ASN A 183 8.16 15.12 20.62
C ASN A 183 7.77 13.65 20.53
N ILE A 184 6.49 13.36 20.75
CA ILE A 184 5.85 12.12 20.36
C ILE A 184 5.36 12.32 18.93
N VAL A 185 5.80 11.46 18.01
CA VAL A 185 5.47 11.57 16.60
C VAL A 185 4.61 10.39 16.17
N SER A 186 3.52 10.68 15.46
CA SER A 186 2.69 9.66 14.81
C SER A 186 2.60 9.94 13.33
N VAL A 187 2.95 8.93 12.52
CA VAL A 187 2.97 9.04 11.06
C VAL A 187 2.03 8.01 10.45
N GLY A 188 1.10 8.47 9.63
CA GLY A 188 0.16 7.61 8.92
C GLY A 188 -1.14 8.30 8.56
N ARG A 189 -1.92 7.63 7.71
CA ARG A 189 -3.23 8.11 7.26
C ARG A 189 -4.18 8.38 8.44
N LEU A 190 -4.90 9.50 8.39
CA LEU A 190 -5.85 9.88 9.44
C LEU A 190 -7.20 9.18 9.21
N ASP A 191 -7.25 7.88 9.52
CA ASP A 191 -8.43 7.04 9.36
C ASP A 191 -8.69 6.16 10.58
N SER A 192 -9.81 5.43 10.56
CA SER A 192 -10.22 4.59 11.68
C SER A 192 -9.24 3.45 11.97
N GLN A 193 -8.51 2.98 10.95
CA GLN A 193 -7.52 1.92 11.11
C GLN A 193 -6.29 2.39 11.89
N LYS A 194 -5.87 3.64 11.70
CA LYS A 194 -4.73 4.22 12.42
C LYS A 194 -5.10 4.77 13.80
N ASN A 195 -6.38 5.05 14.02
CA ASN A 195 -6.96 5.32 15.34
C ASN A 195 -6.20 6.37 16.18
N GLN A 196 -5.86 7.50 15.56
CA GLN A 196 -5.18 8.62 16.21
C GLN A 196 -5.96 9.18 17.40
N LYS A 197 -7.28 8.93 17.44
CA LYS A 197 -8.17 9.23 18.57
C LYS A 197 -7.60 8.72 19.89
N ILE A 198 -7.19 7.45 19.94
CA ILE A 198 -6.62 6.84 21.16
C ILE A 198 -5.33 7.55 21.58
N LEU A 199 -4.49 7.93 20.62
CA LEU A 199 -3.22 8.61 20.92
C LEU A 199 -3.45 10.01 21.51
N ILE A 200 -4.43 10.76 20.98
CA ILE A 200 -4.83 12.06 21.53
C ILE A 200 -5.30 11.90 22.98
N GLU A 201 -6.15 10.91 23.24
CA GLU A 201 -6.67 10.62 24.59
C GLU A 201 -5.55 10.24 25.56
N ALA A 202 -4.65 9.36 25.15
CA ALA A 202 -3.51 8.94 25.96
C ALA A 202 -2.58 10.12 26.27
N PHE A 203 -2.22 10.92 25.26
CA PHE A 203 -1.37 12.08 25.45
C PHE A 203 -2.00 13.11 26.40
N THR A 204 -3.31 13.38 26.25
CA THR A 204 -4.04 14.32 27.11
C THR A 204 -3.96 13.92 28.59
N ARG A 205 -4.01 12.62 28.90
CA ARG A 205 -3.92 12.12 30.29
C ARG A 205 -2.56 12.39 30.93
N ILE A 206 -1.49 12.35 30.15
CA ILE A 206 -0.11 12.51 30.66
C ILE A 206 0.45 13.92 30.46
N ALA A 207 -0.25 14.79 29.71
CA ALA A 207 0.25 16.10 29.29
C ALA A 207 0.66 17.03 30.44
N LYS A 208 0.06 16.87 31.62
CA LYS A 208 0.41 17.63 32.84
C LYS A 208 1.73 17.18 33.45
N GLU A 209 1.95 15.86 33.54
CA GLU A 209 3.17 15.27 34.08
C GLU A 209 4.36 15.49 33.15
N TYR A 210 4.12 15.40 31.83
CA TYR A 210 5.12 15.61 30.78
C TYR A 210 4.88 16.96 30.11
N SER A 211 5.02 18.04 30.87
CA SER A 211 4.62 19.41 30.47
C SER A 211 5.44 20.00 29.31
N ASP A 212 6.60 19.42 29.00
CA ASP A 212 7.49 19.85 27.93
C ASP A 212 7.44 18.96 26.67
N TYR A 213 6.57 17.94 26.65
CA TYR A 213 6.37 17.09 25.48
C TYR A 213 5.32 17.62 24.51
N ASN A 214 5.51 17.48 23.20
CA ASN A 214 4.45 17.73 22.20
C ASN A 214 4.06 16.45 21.48
N LEU A 215 2.84 16.41 20.95
CA LEU A 215 2.38 15.37 20.04
C LEU A 215 2.31 15.94 18.62
N ILE A 216 2.94 15.27 17.67
CA ILE A 216 3.00 15.71 16.28
C ILE A 216 2.45 14.62 15.37
N PHE A 217 1.44 14.97 14.58
CA PHE A 217 0.88 14.10 13.55
C PHE A 217 1.41 14.48 12.16
N TYR A 218 1.87 13.47 11.43
CA TYR A 218 2.18 13.57 10.00
C TYR A 218 1.27 12.63 9.21
N GLY A 219 0.39 13.21 8.41
CA GLY A 219 -0.50 12.45 7.55
C GLY A 219 -1.78 13.20 7.24
N GLU A 220 -2.50 12.68 6.25
CA GLU A 220 -3.80 13.18 5.83
C GLU A 220 -4.83 12.08 5.88
N GLY A 221 -6.11 12.45 5.93
CA GLY A 221 -7.19 11.48 5.88
C GLY A 221 -8.54 12.05 6.30
N PRO A 222 -9.61 11.28 6.08
CA PRO A 222 -10.99 11.75 6.27
C PRO A 222 -11.32 12.12 7.72
N LEU A 223 -10.54 11.67 8.71
CA LEU A 223 -10.79 11.99 10.11
C LEU A 223 -10.12 13.28 10.59
N ARG A 224 -9.40 14.03 9.73
CA ARG A 224 -8.65 15.24 10.13
C ARG A 224 -9.50 16.22 10.95
N ASP A 225 -10.66 16.60 10.45
CA ASP A 225 -11.51 17.59 11.13
C ASP A 225 -12.14 17.05 12.42
N THR A 226 -12.46 15.75 12.45
CA THR A 226 -12.93 15.08 13.66
C THR A 226 -11.86 15.06 14.75
N LEU A 227 -10.61 14.77 14.38
CA LEU A 227 -9.48 14.78 15.32
C LEU A 227 -9.16 16.20 15.80
N LYS A 228 -9.25 17.21 14.94
CA LYS A 228 -9.09 18.62 15.34
C LYS A 228 -10.09 19.02 16.42
N ARG A 229 -11.39 18.73 16.23
CA ARG A 229 -12.42 18.99 17.24
C ARG A 229 -12.14 18.27 18.56
N GLN A 230 -11.61 17.05 18.50
CA GLN A 230 -11.24 16.32 19.72
C GLN A 230 -10.09 17.00 20.47
N ILE A 231 -9.06 17.47 19.76
CA ILE A 231 -7.96 18.23 20.36
C ILE A 231 -8.49 19.51 21.01
N GLU A 232 -9.45 20.18 20.37
CA GLU A 232 -10.10 21.37 20.91
C GLU A 232 -10.89 21.08 22.18
N ASN A 233 -11.67 20.01 22.19
CA ASN A 233 -12.41 19.57 23.37
C ASN A 233 -11.50 19.25 24.57
N TYR A 234 -10.27 18.80 24.32
CA TYR A 234 -9.26 18.58 25.37
C TYR A 234 -8.42 19.81 25.69
N SER A 235 -8.64 20.95 25.02
CA SER A 235 -7.82 22.17 25.16
C SER A 235 -6.32 21.92 24.88
N MET A 236 -6.02 21.05 23.92
CA MET A 236 -4.66 20.60 23.59
C MET A 236 -4.08 21.23 22.31
N GLN A 237 -4.71 22.28 21.76
CA GLN A 237 -4.31 22.92 20.50
C GLN A 237 -2.89 23.50 20.53
N LYS A 238 -2.36 23.81 21.72
CA LYS A 238 -1.00 24.33 21.92
C LYS A 238 0.06 23.24 22.11
N ARG A 239 -0.34 21.96 22.11
CA ARG A 239 0.53 20.82 22.42
C ARG A 239 0.43 19.67 21.42
N ILE A 240 -0.63 19.68 20.60
CA ILE A 240 -0.86 18.70 19.53
C ILE A 240 -0.85 19.43 18.20
N PHE A 241 0.10 19.08 17.33
CA PHE A 241 0.35 19.76 16.07
C PHE A 241 0.20 18.85 14.87
N TRP A 242 -0.10 19.46 13.73
CA TRP A 242 -0.14 18.82 12.41
C TRP A 242 1.07 19.29 11.62
N LYS A 243 1.80 18.36 10.99
CA LYS A 243 2.86 18.70 10.04
C LYS A 243 2.58 18.03 8.70
N GLU A 244 2.91 18.75 7.63
CA GLU A 244 2.80 18.23 6.29
C GLU A 244 3.85 17.15 6.03
N MET A 245 3.52 16.19 5.18
CA MET A 245 4.32 14.98 4.96
C MET A 245 5.55 15.21 4.06
N TYR A 246 5.93 16.46 3.76
CA TYR A 246 6.98 16.78 2.80
C TYR A 246 8.39 16.36 3.27
N LEU A 247 8.64 16.22 4.58
CA LEU A 247 9.98 15.85 5.10
C LEU A 247 10.15 14.37 5.52
N ILE A 248 9.08 13.63 5.82
CA ILE A 248 9.21 12.30 6.44
C ILE A 248 9.28 11.15 5.43
N CYS A 249 8.98 11.39 4.14
CA CYS A 249 9.03 10.35 3.11
C CYS A 249 10.42 9.68 2.91
N LEU A 250 11.47 10.20 3.55
CA LEU A 250 12.80 9.59 3.55
C LEU A 250 13.03 8.55 4.66
N ILE A 251 12.22 8.52 5.73
CA ILE A 251 12.62 7.85 7.00
C ILE A 251 11.68 6.69 7.42
N ILE A 252 10.41 6.72 7.06
CA ILE A 252 9.41 5.68 7.42
C ILE A 252 8.91 5.04 6.17
#